data_AF-Q6WUA6-F1
#
_entry.id   AF-Q6WUA6-F1
#
_cell.length_a   1.000
_cell.length_b   1.000
_cell.length_c   1.000
_cell.angle_alpha   90.00
_cell.angle_beta   90.00
_cell.angle_gamma   90.00
#
_symmetry.space_group_name_H-M   'P 1'
#
loop_
_entity.id
_entity.type
_entity.pdbx_description
1 polymer ?
#
loop_
_entity_poly.entity_id
_entity_poly.type
_entity_poly.pdbx_seq_one_letter_code
_entity_poly.pdbx_strand_id
1 'polypeptide(L)'
;MAKRKKKQNLIYLSLIIIVAAIIGGSWFYSHHTREVSNSYAVSETATLSSSARIYNSLSAIQRVNLPDQALVKVNRYYLTSNDNDDTYAQINYNGKNYFVRATDIELKMNNEINSYLTQSGLPHAKITKQILSIFEQRGYSTSSGNPRGVVIHDT
;
A
#
# COMPACT_ATOMS: atom_id res chain seq x y z
N MET A 1 0.66 -58.49 15.83
CA MET A 1 -0.30 -57.39 15.55
C MET A 1 0.19 -55.99 15.97
N ALA A 2 0.91 -55.81 17.09
CA ALA A 2 1.31 -54.50 17.61
C ALA A 2 2.21 -53.65 16.67
N LYS A 3 3.18 -54.26 15.96
CA LYS A 3 4.06 -53.54 15.02
C LYS A 3 3.31 -52.93 13.82
N ARG A 4 2.24 -53.59 13.33
CA ARG A 4 1.40 -53.09 12.22
C ARG A 4 0.55 -51.89 12.66
N LYS A 5 -0.06 -51.95 13.85
CA LYS A 5 -0.79 -50.82 14.47
C LYS A 5 0.11 -49.59 14.70
N LYS A 6 1.33 -49.79 15.19
CA LYS A 6 2.30 -48.68 15.41
C LYS A 6 2.69 -47.99 14.10
N LYS A 7 2.89 -48.75 13.01
CA LYS A 7 3.21 -48.22 11.67
C LYS A 7 2.02 -47.48 11.05
N GLN A 8 0.80 -47.99 11.22
CA GLN A 8 -0.43 -47.29 10.79
C GLN A 8 -0.64 -45.98 11.56
N ASN A 9 -0.46 -45.97 12.88
CA ASN A 9 -0.59 -44.74 13.67
C ASN A 9 0.44 -43.67 13.26
N LEU A 10 1.67 -44.07 12.92
CA LEU A 10 2.69 -43.16 12.39
C LEU A 10 2.28 -42.54 11.04
N ILE A 11 1.67 -43.32 10.14
CA ILE A 11 1.16 -42.84 8.85
C ILE A 11 -0.01 -41.87 9.03
N TYR A 12 -0.95 -42.18 9.94
CA TYR A 12 -2.04 -41.26 10.26
C TYR A 12 -1.54 -39.97 10.88
N LEU A 13 -0.56 -40.04 11.79
CA LEU A 13 0.06 -38.86 12.39
C LEU A 13 0.75 -37.99 11.33
N SER A 14 1.48 -38.60 10.38
CA SER A 14 2.12 -37.84 9.30
C SER A 14 1.11 -37.21 8.34
N LEU A 15 0.01 -37.90 8.03
CA LEU A 15 -1.09 -37.35 7.23
C LEU A 15 -1.75 -36.15 7.92
N ILE A 16 -2.01 -36.23 9.23
CA ILE A 16 -2.58 -35.12 10.01
C ILE A 16 -1.66 -33.90 9.98
N ILE A 17 -0.35 -34.09 10.16
CA ILE A 17 0.64 -33.00 10.12
C ILE A 17 0.66 -32.34 8.73
N ILE A 18 0.63 -33.14 7.65
CA ILE A 18 0.61 -32.59 6.28
C ILE A 18 -0.66 -31.77 6.05
N VAL A 19 -1.83 -32.28 6.44
CA VAL A 19 -3.10 -31.55 6.29
C VAL A 19 -3.08 -30.26 7.12
N ALA A 20 -2.60 -30.30 8.36
CA ALA A 20 -2.45 -29.12 9.20
C ALA A 20 -1.49 -28.09 8.60
N ALA A 21 -0.38 -28.53 8.00
CA ALA A 21 0.55 -27.65 7.31
C ALA A 21 -0.06 -26.97 6.06
N ILE A 22 -0.88 -27.71 5.29
CA ILE A 22 -1.58 -27.16 4.12
C ILE A 22 -2.62 -26.11 4.53
N ILE A 23 -3.45 -26.44 5.54
CA ILE A 23 -4.48 -25.51 6.04
C ILE A 23 -3.82 -24.27 6.65
N GLY A 24 -2.82 -24.46 7.52
CA GLY A 24 -2.08 -23.38 8.15
C GLY A 24 -1.37 -22.50 7.12
N GLY A 25 -0.71 -23.11 6.13
CA GLY A 25 -0.04 -22.39 5.04
C GLY A 25 -1.00 -21.59 4.17
N SER A 26 -2.17 -22.15 3.86
CA SER A 26 -3.20 -21.46 3.06
C SER A 26 -3.82 -20.28 3.80
N TRP A 27 -4.14 -20.47 5.10
CA TRP A 27 -4.65 -19.39 5.95
C TRP A 27 -3.62 -18.28 6.12
N PHE A 28 -2.36 -18.65 6.37
CA PHE A 28 -1.25 -17.71 6.49
C PHE A 28 -1.03 -16.90 5.21
N TYR A 29 -1.06 -17.55 4.05
CA TYR A 29 -0.92 -16.88 2.75
C TYR A 29 -2.05 -15.87 2.53
N SER A 30 -3.31 -16.29 2.74
CA SER A 30 -4.48 -15.42 2.56
C SER A 30 -4.48 -14.21 3.49
N HIS A 31 -4.00 -14.32 4.73
CA HIS A 31 -3.94 -13.19 5.66
C HIS A 31 -2.70 -12.29 5.46
N HIS A 32 -1.63 -12.79 4.84
CA HIS A 32 -0.42 -11.99 4.57
C HIS A 32 -0.42 -11.30 3.21
N THR A 33 -1.21 -11.79 2.25
CA THR A 33 -1.36 -11.12 0.96
C THR A 33 -2.15 -9.83 1.15
N ARG A 34 -1.51 -8.70 0.86
CA ARG A 34 -2.21 -7.41 0.78
C ARG A 34 -3.04 -7.38 -0.49
N GLU A 35 -4.36 -7.37 -0.35
CA GLU A 35 -5.26 -7.25 -1.48
C GLU A 35 -5.22 -5.82 -2.01
N VAL A 36 -5.23 -5.66 -3.33
CA VAL A 36 -5.22 -4.36 -3.98
C VAL A 36 -6.64 -4.02 -4.39
N SER A 37 -7.20 -2.95 -3.82
CA SER A 37 -8.51 -2.44 -4.18
C SER A 37 -8.47 -1.54 -5.42
N ASN A 38 -7.41 -0.74 -5.56
CA ASN A 38 -7.23 0.13 -6.72
C ASN A 38 -5.75 0.45 -6.98
N SER A 39 -5.44 0.97 -8.17
CA SER A 39 -4.09 1.47 -8.48
C SER A 39 -4.09 2.69 -9.41
N TYR A 40 -3.09 3.55 -9.25
CA TYR A 40 -2.94 4.80 -10.00
C TYR A 40 -1.53 4.93 -10.54
N ALA A 41 -1.38 5.04 -11.86
CA ALA A 41 -0.07 5.24 -12.49
C ALA A 41 0.41 6.68 -12.29
N VAL A 42 1.69 6.84 -12.01
CA VAL A 42 2.36 8.13 -11.82
C VAL A 42 3.76 8.11 -12.42
N SER A 43 4.41 9.26 -12.51
CA SER A 43 5.81 9.37 -12.95
C SER A 43 6.52 10.43 -12.11
N GLU A 44 6.89 10.04 -10.90
CA GLU A 44 7.43 10.95 -9.88
C GLU A 44 8.82 10.48 -9.44
N THR A 45 9.57 11.38 -8.79
CA THR A 45 10.81 11.05 -8.10
C THR A 45 10.62 11.30 -6.62
N ALA A 46 11.10 10.38 -5.78
CA ALA A 46 10.97 10.47 -4.34
C ALA A 46 12.29 10.10 -3.65
N THR A 47 12.40 10.50 -2.39
CA THR A 47 13.46 10.08 -1.48
C THR A 47 12.85 9.13 -0.45
N LEU A 48 13.54 8.03 -0.14
CA LEU A 48 13.10 7.12 0.92
C LEU A 48 13.35 7.72 2.29
N SER A 49 12.42 7.54 3.23
CA SER A 49 12.70 7.83 4.64
C SER A 49 13.76 6.84 5.18
N SER A 50 14.52 7.23 6.20
CA SER A 50 15.52 6.36 6.82
C SER A 50 14.92 5.14 7.53
N SER A 51 13.63 5.16 7.84
CA SER A 51 12.91 4.05 8.47
C SER A 51 12.01 3.29 7.50
N ALA A 52 12.13 3.58 6.19
CA ALA A 52 11.27 3.02 5.16
C ALA A 52 11.32 1.49 5.14
N ARG A 53 10.15 0.86 5.14
CA ARG A 53 10.03 -0.60 5.01
C ARG A 53 9.78 -0.95 3.55
N ILE A 54 10.74 -1.64 2.95
CA ILE A 54 10.75 -1.93 1.52
C ILE A 54 10.57 -3.43 1.29
N TYR A 55 9.82 -3.78 0.25
CA TYR A 55 9.39 -5.14 -0.03
C TYR A 55 9.56 -5.47 -1.52
N ASN A 56 9.91 -6.72 -1.84
CA ASN A 56 9.98 -7.19 -3.24
C ASN A 56 8.59 -7.38 -3.87
N SER A 57 7.56 -7.58 -3.06
CA SER A 57 6.17 -7.71 -3.48
C SER A 57 5.22 -7.28 -2.36
N LEU A 58 3.96 -7.00 -2.69
CA LEU A 58 2.94 -6.67 -1.69
C LEU A 58 2.62 -7.84 -0.74
N SER A 59 2.91 -9.08 -1.15
CA SER A 59 2.78 -10.30 -0.34
C SER A 59 4.05 -10.67 0.43
N ALA A 60 5.15 -9.92 0.25
CA ALA A 60 6.41 -10.25 0.88
C ALA A 60 6.37 -9.95 2.38
N ILE A 61 6.78 -10.95 3.17
CA ILE A 61 6.98 -10.82 4.62
C ILE A 61 8.36 -10.23 4.91
N GLN A 62 9.36 -10.65 4.11
CA GLN A 62 10.73 -10.22 4.28
C GLN A 62 10.95 -8.83 3.69
N ARG A 63 11.65 -8.01 4.46
CA ARG A 63 12.06 -6.67 4.06
C ARG A 63 13.34 -6.74 3.23
N VAL A 64 13.49 -5.77 2.36
CA VAL A 64 14.73 -5.51 1.63
C VAL A 64 15.30 -4.21 2.15
N ASN A 65 16.62 -4.15 2.25
CA ASN A 65 17.32 -2.92 2.59
C ASN A 65 17.75 -2.25 1.27
N LEU A 66 17.31 -1.02 1.09
CA LEU A 66 17.94 -0.09 0.14
C LEU A 66 18.71 0.95 0.96
N PRO A 67 19.65 1.69 0.35
CA PRO A 67 20.34 2.76 1.05
C PRO A 67 19.36 3.78 1.63
N ASP A 68 19.65 4.25 2.84
CA ASP A 68 18.87 5.31 3.47
C ASP A 68 18.85 6.54 2.57
N GLN A 69 17.70 7.20 2.49
CA GLN A 69 17.52 8.40 1.65
C GLN A 69 17.85 8.19 0.17
N ALA A 70 17.76 6.95 -0.33
CA ALA A 70 17.93 6.69 -1.75
C ALA A 70 16.86 7.44 -2.57
N LEU A 71 17.32 8.04 -3.67
CA LEU A 71 16.46 8.63 -4.68
C LEU A 71 15.88 7.50 -5.56
N VAL A 72 14.55 7.46 -5.67
CA VAL A 72 13.82 6.40 -6.37
C VAL A 72 12.79 7.00 -7.32
N LYS A 73 12.46 6.27 -8.40
CA LYS A 73 11.33 6.63 -9.27
C LYS A 73 10.06 5.98 -8.76
N VAL A 74 8.98 6.74 -8.61
CA VAL A 74 7.66 6.20 -8.26
C VAL A 74 6.84 6.08 -9.54
N ASN A 75 6.37 4.87 -9.83
CA ASN A 75 5.67 4.57 -11.08
C ASN A 75 4.17 4.32 -10.88
N ARG A 76 3.76 3.96 -9.66
CA ARG A 76 2.37 3.59 -9.37
C ARG A 76 2.09 3.62 -7.87
N TYR A 77 0.88 3.99 -7.49
CA TYR A 77 0.33 3.78 -6.15
C TYR A 77 -0.70 2.66 -6.16
N TYR A 78 -0.72 1.85 -5.11
CA TYR A 78 -1.63 0.75 -4.87
C TYR A 78 -2.38 0.98 -3.56
N LEU A 79 -3.69 1.07 -3.62
CA LEU A 79 -4.54 1.12 -2.44
C LEU A 79 -4.80 -0.33 -2.03
N THR A 80 -4.51 -0.65 -0.77
CA THR A 80 -4.78 -1.98 -0.23
C THR A 80 -6.09 -1.98 0.54
N SER A 81 -6.80 -3.11 0.55
CA SER A 81 -8.07 -3.29 1.27
C SER A 81 -7.91 -4.04 2.60
N ASN A 82 -6.72 -3.98 3.19
CA ASN A 82 -6.44 -4.60 4.48
C ASN A 82 -6.98 -3.72 5.62
N ASP A 83 -6.98 -4.22 6.86
CA ASP A 83 -7.53 -3.54 8.06
C ASP A 83 -7.12 -2.06 8.27
N ASN A 84 -6.03 -1.61 7.63
CA ASN A 84 -5.52 -0.24 7.74
C ASN A 84 -5.64 0.61 6.46
N ASP A 85 -6.18 0.07 5.36
CA ASP A 85 -6.30 0.72 4.04
C ASP A 85 -4.99 1.43 3.59
N ASP A 86 -3.85 0.80 3.84
CA ASP A 86 -2.54 1.38 3.55
C ASP A 86 -2.35 1.59 2.03
N THR A 87 -1.73 2.71 1.66
CA THR A 87 -1.29 2.97 0.28
C THR A 87 0.18 2.64 0.10
N TYR A 88 0.50 1.83 -0.90
CA TYR A 88 1.86 1.44 -1.25
C TYR A 88 2.29 2.03 -2.60
N ALA A 89 3.48 2.61 -2.63
CA ALA A 89 4.15 3.06 -3.83
C ALA A 89 4.97 1.91 -4.43
N GLN A 90 4.83 1.66 -5.72
CA GLN A 90 5.81 0.92 -6.49
C GLN A 90 6.93 1.85 -6.92
N ILE A 91 8.12 1.54 -6.42
CA ILE A 91 9.35 2.28 -6.69
C ILE A 91 10.25 1.49 -7.62
N ASN A 92 10.94 2.17 -8.52
CA ASN A 92 12.03 1.62 -9.31
C ASN A 92 13.36 2.15 -8.79
N TYR A 93 14.27 1.23 -8.46
CA TYR A 93 15.63 1.52 -8.05
C TYR A 93 16.58 0.57 -8.77
N ASN A 94 17.57 1.11 -9.48
CA ASN A 94 18.54 0.35 -10.29
C ASN A 94 17.87 -0.69 -11.23
N GLY A 95 16.76 -0.31 -11.87
CA GLY A 95 16.04 -1.16 -12.82
C GLY A 95 15.17 -2.24 -12.18
N LYS A 96 15.10 -2.33 -10.85
CA LYS A 96 14.25 -3.27 -10.12
C LYS A 96 13.08 -2.57 -9.45
N ASN A 97 11.94 -3.25 -9.40
CA ASN A 97 10.73 -2.74 -8.76
C ASN A 97 10.64 -3.25 -7.32
N TYR A 98 10.28 -2.35 -6.41
CA TYR A 98 10.00 -2.62 -5.01
C TYR A 98 8.72 -1.92 -4.59
N PHE A 99 8.25 -2.25 -3.39
CA PHE A 99 7.06 -1.67 -2.79
C PHE A 99 7.42 -1.07 -1.43
N VAL A 100 6.94 0.14 -1.17
CA VAL A 100 7.13 0.89 0.08
C VAL A 100 5.84 1.61 0.41
N ARG A 101 5.54 1.90 1.68
CA ARG A 101 4.36 2.69 2.01
C ARG A 101 4.52 4.12 1.49
N ALA A 102 3.44 4.70 0.99
CA ALA A 102 3.46 6.07 0.47
C ALA A 102 3.84 7.10 1.55
N THR A 103 3.57 6.81 2.82
CA THR A 103 3.98 7.65 3.97
C THR A 103 5.47 7.57 4.29
N ASP A 104 6.17 6.57 3.77
CA ASP A 104 7.59 6.34 4.02
C ASP A 104 8.46 6.89 2.86
N ILE A 105 7.86 7.66 1.94
CA ILE A 105 8.56 8.35 0.86
C ILE A 105 8.26 9.84 0.90
N GLU A 106 9.22 10.64 0.48
CA GLU A 106 9.09 12.09 0.33
C GLU A 106 9.24 12.45 -1.15
N LEU A 107 8.19 13.04 -1.74
CA LEU A 107 8.23 13.43 -3.14
C LEU A 107 9.22 14.57 -3.35
N LYS A 108 10.15 14.37 -4.29
CA LYS A 108 11.05 15.43 -4.73
C LYS A 108 10.30 16.32 -5.70
N MET A 109 9.75 17.41 -5.19
CA MET A 109 9.15 18.45 -6.01
C MET A 109 10.26 19.23 -6.72
N ASN A 110 10.44 18.97 -8.02
CA ASN A 110 11.44 19.61 -8.86
C ASN A 110 11.00 20.96 -9.45
N ASN A 111 9.74 21.36 -9.23
CA ASN A 111 9.26 22.67 -9.65
C ASN A 111 9.69 23.74 -8.63
N GLU A 112 10.30 24.82 -9.13
CA GLU A 112 10.74 25.97 -8.33
C GLU A 112 9.60 26.61 -7.52
N ILE A 113 8.38 26.63 -8.07
CA ILE A 113 7.17 27.09 -7.39
C ILE A 113 6.95 26.26 -6.12
N ASN A 114 6.97 24.94 -6.23
CA ASN A 114 6.74 24.07 -5.08
C ASN A 114 7.85 24.21 -4.04
N SER A 115 9.11 24.34 -4.47
CA SER A 115 10.24 24.60 -3.57
C SER A 115 10.07 25.92 -2.81
N TYR A 116 9.63 26.98 -3.49
CA TYR A 116 9.33 28.28 -2.88
C TYR A 116 8.15 28.18 -1.89
N LEU A 117 7.06 27.50 -2.25
CA LEU A 117 5.88 27.35 -1.39
C LEU A 117 6.23 26.63 -0.08
N THR A 118 7.05 25.57 -0.12
CA THR A 118 7.49 24.82 1.07
C THR A 118 8.37 25.68 1.98
N GLN A 119 9.28 26.49 1.42
CA GLN A 119 10.17 27.36 2.21
C GLN A 119 9.44 28.57 2.81
N SER A 120 8.42 29.07 2.10
CA SER A 120 7.73 30.31 2.47
C SER A 120 6.82 30.14 3.70
N GLY A 121 6.56 28.92 4.15
CA GLY A 121 5.71 28.65 5.32
C GLY A 121 4.32 29.26 5.19
N LEU A 122 3.79 29.32 3.95
CA LEU A 122 2.57 30.06 3.65
C LEU A 122 1.43 29.54 4.51
N PRO A 123 0.65 30.45 5.13
CA PRO A 123 -0.46 30.06 5.98
C PRO A 123 -1.48 29.30 5.14
N HIS A 124 -1.89 28.12 5.62
CA HIS A 124 -2.99 27.41 5.01
C HIS A 124 -4.27 28.25 5.17
N ALA A 125 -4.96 28.47 4.05
CA ALA A 125 -6.24 29.16 4.08
C ALA A 125 -7.22 28.40 4.99
N LYS A 126 -7.96 29.15 5.82
CA LYS A 126 -9.06 28.54 6.58
C LYS A 126 -10.17 28.15 5.62
N ILE A 127 -10.64 26.91 5.72
CA ILE A 127 -11.79 26.45 4.95
C ILE A 127 -13.03 27.17 5.50
N THR A 128 -13.59 28.07 4.71
CA THR A 128 -14.87 28.73 5.00
C THR A 128 -16.00 28.03 4.26
N LYS A 129 -17.14 27.84 4.91
CA LYS A 129 -18.33 27.24 4.29
C LYS A 129 -19.31 28.34 3.86
N GLN A 130 -19.62 28.39 2.58
CA GLN A 130 -20.75 29.14 2.04
C GLN A 130 -21.66 28.15 1.31
N ILE A 131 -22.69 27.68 2.01
CA ILE A 131 -23.65 26.72 1.45
C ILE A 131 -24.87 27.51 0.98
N LEU A 132 -25.13 27.50 -0.34
CA LEU A 132 -26.32 28.12 -0.92
C LEU A 132 -27.43 27.08 -1.07
N SER A 133 -28.62 27.35 -0.52
CA SER A 133 -29.77 26.44 -0.55
C SER A 133 -30.34 26.19 -1.95
N ILE A 134 -29.98 27.02 -2.92
CA ILE A 134 -30.40 26.87 -4.33
C ILE A 134 -29.75 25.68 -5.02
N PHE A 135 -28.64 25.15 -4.50
CA PHE A 135 -27.95 24.01 -5.10
C PHE A 135 -28.54 22.69 -4.63
N GLU A 136 -28.81 21.80 -5.59
CA GLU A 136 -29.29 20.44 -5.32
C GLU A 136 -28.22 19.63 -4.57
N GLN A 137 -28.63 18.96 -3.48
CA GLN A 137 -27.77 18.04 -2.75
C GLN A 137 -28.02 16.62 -3.26
N ARG A 138 -27.13 16.13 -4.11
CA ARG A 138 -27.19 14.78 -4.66
C ARG A 138 -25.99 13.96 -4.16
N GLY A 139 -26.26 12.74 -3.71
CA GLY A 139 -25.20 11.80 -3.32
C GLY A 139 -24.31 11.41 -4.50
N TYR A 140 -23.06 11.06 -4.21
CA TYR A 140 -22.14 10.56 -5.24
C TYR A 140 -22.63 9.22 -5.80
N SER A 141 -22.39 8.98 -7.09
CA SER A 141 -22.71 7.71 -7.77
C SER A 141 -21.72 6.59 -7.41
N THR A 142 -21.59 6.32 -6.13
CA THR A 142 -20.78 5.23 -5.56
C THR A 142 -21.65 4.38 -4.65
N SER A 143 -21.28 3.12 -4.44
CA SER A 143 -22.04 2.20 -3.60
C SER A 143 -22.17 2.68 -2.15
N SER A 144 -21.20 3.46 -1.66
CA SER A 144 -21.19 4.07 -0.33
C SER A 144 -21.73 5.50 -0.27
N GLY A 145 -22.01 6.14 -1.42
CA GLY A 145 -22.35 7.55 -1.50
C GLY A 145 -21.18 8.51 -1.23
N ASN A 146 -19.95 8.01 -1.08
CA ASN A 146 -18.74 8.79 -0.82
C ASN A 146 -17.98 9.19 -2.12
N PRO A 147 -17.26 10.32 -2.12
CA PRO A 147 -16.41 10.71 -3.25
C PRO A 147 -15.22 9.75 -3.46
N ARG A 148 -14.78 9.59 -4.71
CA ARG A 148 -13.62 8.75 -5.07
C ARG A 148 -12.28 9.50 -5.07
N GLY A 149 -12.31 10.83 -5.02
CA GLY A 149 -11.13 11.67 -5.17
C GLY A 149 -11.49 13.15 -5.31
N VAL A 150 -10.52 13.93 -5.78
CA VAL A 150 -10.63 15.38 -5.97
C VAL A 150 -10.35 15.72 -7.44
N VAL A 151 -11.06 16.71 -7.98
CA VAL A 151 -10.80 17.28 -9.30
C VAL A 151 -10.23 18.68 -9.13
N ILE A 152 -9.17 19.00 -9.87
CA ILE A 152 -8.53 20.31 -9.87
C ILE A 152 -9.03 21.05 -11.10
N HIS A 153 -9.61 22.23 -10.88
CA HIS A 153 -10.12 23.12 -11.94
C HIS A 153 -9.43 24.49 -11.83
N ASP A 154 -9.22 25.15 -12.98
CA ASP A 154 -8.94 26.58 -13.07
C ASP A 154 -10.21 27.36 -13.47
N THR A 155 -10.24 28.66 -13.17
CA THR A 155 -11.40 29.55 -13.38
C THR A 155 -11.14 30.57 -14.48
#